data_AF-A0ABD5RTG0-F1
#
_entry.id   AF-A0ABD5RTG0-F1
#
_cell.length_a   1.000
_cell.length_b   1.000
_cell.length_c   1.000
_cell.angle_alpha   90.00
_cell.angle_beta   90.00
_cell.angle_gamma   90.00
#
_symmetry.space_group_name_H-M   'P 1'
#
loop_
_entity.id
_entity.type
_entity.pdbx_description
1 polymer ?
#
loop_
_entity_poly.entity_id
_entity_poly.type
_entity_poly.pdbx_seq_one_letter_code
_entity_poly.pdbx_strand_id
1 'polypeptide(L)' 'MMRVSLDDADWVEGGMPRQSYASPWAVASPKHTAIVRRQGRLKEIFVQTVVDELKTYLEPPTDTP' A
#
# COMPACT_ATOMS: atom_id res chain seq x y z
N MET A 1 -3.96 8.02 -11.37
CA MET A 1 -3.85 7.06 -10.25
C MET A 1 -2.40 6.58 -10.16
N MET A 2 -1.66 7.02 -9.15
CA MET A 2 -0.22 6.76 -9.04
C MET A 2 0.05 5.65 -8.03
N ARG A 3 0.81 4.62 -8.44
CA ARG A 3 1.22 3.56 -7.52
C ARG A 3 2.39 4.06 -6.66
N VAL A 4 2.45 3.63 -5.41
CA VAL A 4 3.55 3.99 -4.51
C VAL A 4 4.68 3.00 -4.71
N SER A 5 5.87 3.48 -5.13
CA SER A 5 7.06 2.64 -5.30
C SER A 5 7.50 2.08 -3.95
N LEU A 6 7.80 0.79 -3.90
CA LEU A 6 8.30 0.12 -2.70
C LEU A 6 9.77 -0.23 -2.89
N ASP A 7 10.63 0.37 -2.07
CA ASP A 7 12.07 0.17 -2.11
C ASP A 7 12.56 -0.65 -0.91
N ASP A 8 13.77 -1.21 -1.01
CA ASP A 8 14.35 -2.04 0.06
C ASP A 8 14.47 -1.27 1.39
N ALA A 9 14.68 0.05 1.32
CA ALA A 9 14.75 0.91 2.50
C ALA A 9 13.41 1.06 3.24
N ASP A 10 12.28 0.71 2.65
CA ASP A 10 10.96 0.80 3.28
C ASP A 10 10.65 -0.41 4.17
N TRP A 11 11.46 -1.47 4.10
CA TRP A 11 11.31 -2.66 4.91
C TRP A 11 11.95 -2.49 6.29
N VAL A 12 11.25 -2.92 7.33
CA VAL A 12 11.82 -3.17 8.67
C VAL A 12 12.39 -4.58 8.73
N GLU A 13 11.67 -5.55 8.14
CA GLU A 13 12.06 -6.95 8.03
C GLU A 13 11.54 -7.53 6.73
N GLY A 14 12.34 -8.37 6.06
CA GLY A 14 11.97 -8.97 4.78
C GLY A 14 12.52 -8.17 3.60
N GLY A 15 11.76 -8.09 2.53
CA GLY A 15 12.18 -7.46 1.28
C GLY A 15 11.49 -8.08 0.08
N MET A 16 11.75 -7.55 -1.12
CA MET A 16 11.32 -8.17 -2.37
C MET A 16 12.48 -8.22 -3.36
N PRO A 17 12.70 -9.35 -4.05
CA PRO A 17 13.80 -9.50 -4.99
C PRO A 17 13.61 -8.71 -6.30
N ARG A 18 12.46 -8.05 -6.46
CA ARG A 18 12.11 -7.28 -7.66
C ARG A 18 11.45 -5.97 -7.25
N GLN A 19 11.64 -4.95 -8.09
CA GLN A 19 10.97 -3.67 -7.92
C GLN A 19 9.46 -3.87 -7.85
N SER A 20 8.87 -3.32 -6.80
CA SER A 20 7.49 -3.58 -6.44
C SER A 20 6.78 -2.28 -6.11
N TYR A 21 5.45 -2.32 -6.13
CA TYR A 21 4.62 -1.13 -5.93
C TYR A 21 3.39 -1.50 -5.11
N ALA A 22 2.98 -0.61 -4.21
CA ALA A 22 1.67 -0.68 -3.59
C ALA A 22 0.64 0.04 -4.48
N SER A 23 -0.53 -0.57 -4.65
CA SER A 23 -1.68 0.05 -5.32
C SER A 23 -2.74 0.40 -4.27
N PRO A 24 -2.81 1.65 -3.79
CA PRO A 24 -3.71 2.07 -2.71
C PRO A 24 -5.17 1.67 -2.90
N TRP A 25 -5.67 1.74 -4.13
CA TRP A 25 -7.07 1.46 -4.50
C TRP A 25 -7.41 -0.03 -4.65
N ALA A 26 -6.42 -0.92 -4.66
CA ALA A 26 -6.63 -2.37 -4.77
C ALA A 26 -6.87 -3.01 -3.39
N VAL A 27 -7.84 -2.48 -2.64
CA VAL A 27 -8.17 -2.96 -1.29
C VAL A 27 -9.14 -4.14 -1.39
N ALA A 28 -8.80 -5.25 -0.73
CA ALA A 28 -9.63 -6.44 -0.66
C ALA A 28 -9.63 -7.01 0.76
N SER A 29 -10.69 -7.76 1.09
CA SER A 29 -10.84 -8.47 2.37
C SER A 29 -10.67 -9.98 2.18
N PRO A 30 -9.43 -10.50 2.05
CA PRO A 30 -9.19 -11.92 1.84
C PRO A 30 -9.54 -12.75 3.08
N LYS A 31 -9.98 -14.01 2.88
CA LYS A 31 -10.16 -14.97 3.98
C LYS A 31 -8.80 -15.32 4.61
N HIS A 32 -8.79 -15.66 5.90
CA HIS A 32 -7.55 -16.02 6.61
C HIS A 32 -6.79 -17.18 5.94
N THR A 33 -7.50 -18.14 5.34
CA THR A 33 -6.90 -19.27 4.61
C THR A 33 -6.18 -18.87 3.33
N ALA A 34 -6.42 -17.68 2.78
CA ALA A 34 -5.71 -17.16 1.62
C ALA A 34 -4.34 -16.55 1.99
N ILE A 35 -4.06 -16.33 3.27
CA ILE A 35 -2.78 -15.79 3.75
C ILE A 35 -1.86 -16.97 4.08
N VAL A 36 -1.05 -17.37 3.10
CA VAL A 36 -0.22 -18.59 3.20
C VAL A 36 1.09 -18.33 3.94
N ARG A 37 1.66 -17.13 3.84
CA ARG A 37 2.97 -16.79 4.42
C ARG A 37 3.08 -15.31 4.74
N ARG A 38 3.78 -14.97 5.82
CA ARG A 38 4.26 -13.60 6.11
C ARG A 38 5.48 -13.27 5.25
N GLN A 39 5.36 -12.25 4.39
CA GLN A 39 6.47 -11.74 3.58
C GLN A 39 7.48 -10.93 4.42
N GLY A 40 7.00 -10.06 5.30
CA GLY A 40 7.85 -9.15 6.09
C GLY A 40 7.05 -8.09 6.85
N ARG A 41 7.71 -6.98 7.18
CA ARG A 41 7.12 -5.78 7.80
C ARG A 41 7.65 -4.53 7.12
N LEU A 42 6.74 -3.64 6.75
CA LEU A 42 7.06 -2.32 6.23
C LEU A 42 7.17 -1.31 7.36
N LYS A 43 7.92 -0.23 7.13
CA LYS A 43 7.96 0.93 8.00
C LYS A 43 6.57 1.57 8.03
N GLU A 44 6.18 2.06 9.20
CA GLU A 44 4.88 2.70 9.41
C GLU A 44 4.69 3.92 8.49
N ILE A 45 5.74 4.72 8.29
CA ILE A 45 5.70 5.89 7.40
C ILE A 45 5.33 5.52 5.95
N PHE A 46 5.78 4.36 5.47
CA PHE A 46 5.43 3.88 4.13
C PHE A 46 3.93 3.50 4.08
N VAL A 47 3.46 2.75 5.07
CA VAL A 47 2.04 2.37 5.17
C VAL A 47 1.15 3.60 5.23
N GLN A 48 1.54 4.62 6.00
CA GLN A 48 0.80 5.87 6.10
C GLN A 48 0.73 6.61 4.75
N THR A 49 1.82 6.63 3.99
CA THR A 49 1.86 7.20 2.64
C THR A 49 0.86 6.51 1.70
N VAL A 50 0.79 5.18 1.72
CA VAL A 50 -0.17 4.41 0.91
C VAL A 50 -1.61 4.71 1.34
N VAL A 51 -1.86 4.85 2.64
CA VAL A 51 -3.19 5.19 3.17
C VAL A 51 -3.60 6.60 2.77
N ASP A 52 -2.68 7.56 2.77
CA ASP A 52 -2.98 8.94 2.37
C ASP A 52 -3.32 9.03 0.88
N GLU A 53 -2.61 8.28 0.03
CA GLU A 53 -2.98 8.12 -1.39
C GLU A 53 -4.32 7.38 -1.60
N LEU A 54 -4.70 6.46 -0.70
CA LEU A 54 -6.04 5.86 -0.75
C LEU A 54 -7.12 6.89 -0.37
N LYS A 55 -6.85 7.76 0.61
CA LYS A 55 -7.82 8.80 1.01
C LYS A 55 -8.12 9.75 -0.13
N THR A 56 -7.11 10.20 -0.89
CA THR A 56 -7.32 11.09 -2.05
C THR A 56 -8.23 10.46 -3.11
N TYR A 57 -8.21 9.13 -3.24
CA TYR A 57 -9.14 8.42 -4.13
C TYR A 57 -10.58 8.40 -3.59
N LEU A 58 -10.76 8.40 -2.27
CA LEU A 58 -12.07 8.37 -1.62
C LEU A 58 -12.66 9.77 -1.40
N GLU A 59 -11.87 10.82 -1.60
CA GLU A 59 -12.35 12.19 -1.51
C GLU A 59 -13.43 12.44 -2.58
N PRO A 60 -14.60 12.98 -2.20
CA PRO A 60 -15.60 13.36 -3.18
C PRO A 60 -15.01 14.43 -4.11
N PRO A 61 -15.38 14.43 -5.42
CA PRO A 61 -14.97 15.49 -6.30
C PRO A 61 -15.40 16.82 -5.69
N THR A 62 -14.45 17.73 -5.51
CA THR A 62 -14.71 19.06 -4.96
C THR A 62 -15.65 19.79 -5.92
N ASP A 63 -16.94 19.78 -5.61
CA ASP A 63 -17.93 20.52 -6.37
C ASP A 63 -17.58 21.99 -6.20
N THR A 64 -17.05 22.58 -7.28
CA THR A 64 -16.69 23.99 -7.30
C THR A 64 -17.98 24.75 -7.61
N PRO A 65 -18.44 25.66 -6.72
CA PRO A 65 -19.70 26.37 -6.90
C PRO A 65 -19.72 27.26 -8.16
#